data_AF-A0A2K3IW95-F1
#
_entry.id   AF-A0A2K3IW95-F1
#
_cell.length_a   1.000
_cell.length_b   1.000
_cell.length_c   1.000
_cell.angle_alpha   90.00
_cell.angle_beta   90.00
_cell.angle_gamma   90.00
#
_symmetry.space_group_name_H-M   'P 1'
#
loop_
_entity.id
_entity.type
_entity.pdbx_description
1 polymer ?
#
loop_
_entity_poly.entity_id
_entity_poly.type
_entity_poly.pdbx_seq_one_letter_code
_entity_poly.pdbx_strand_id
1 'polypeptide(L)'
;MKTTNHARDRMKERCGLNKSSIDRMAKRAYDKGLRHKDCSGRLNKYITNIYFEYETANQIRIYGDKVYLFKDELLITVFNLPNNLKDIANKTRRKDD
;
A
#
# COMPACT_ATOMS: atom_id res chain seq x y z
N MET A 1 -4.77 8.07 -11.84
CA MET A 1 -4.70 6.79 -11.10
C MET A 1 -5.62 5.78 -11.77
N LYS A 2 -5.05 4.69 -12.29
CA LYS A 2 -5.82 3.58 -12.86
C LYS A 2 -5.84 2.43 -11.84
N THR A 3 -6.92 1.67 -11.79
CA THR A 3 -7.04 0.49 -10.93
C THR A 3 -7.46 -0.70 -11.80
N THR A 4 -6.86 -1.88 -11.58
CA THR A 4 -7.30 -3.10 -12.25
C THR A 4 -8.63 -3.59 -11.68
N ASN A 5 -9.36 -4.43 -12.42
CA ASN A 5 -10.58 -5.06 -11.88
C ASN A 5 -10.26 -5.88 -10.62
N HIS A 6 -9.14 -6.62 -10.66
CA HIS A 6 -8.63 -7.34 -9.50
C HIS A 6 -8.40 -6.43 -8.29
N ALA A 7 -7.75 -5.28 -8.47
CA ALA A 7 -7.55 -4.32 -7.39
C ALA A 7 -8.88 -3.78 -6.84
N ARG A 8 -9.87 -3.53 -7.71
CA ARG A 8 -11.19 -3.06 -7.30
C ARG A 8 -11.90 -4.07 -6.42
N ASP A 9 -11.89 -5.34 -6.80
CA ASP A 9 -12.50 -6.41 -6.01
C ASP A 9 -11.83 -6.52 -4.64
N ARG A 10 -10.50 -6.51 -4.61
CA ARG A 10 -9.72 -6.58 -3.35
C ARG A 10 -9.94 -5.38 -2.46
N MET A 11 -10.09 -4.18 -3.03
CA MET A 11 -10.41 -2.97 -2.28
C MET A 11 -11.82 -3.00 -1.69
N LYS A 12 -12.80 -3.59 -2.40
CA LYS A 12 -14.14 -3.79 -1.87
C LYS A 12 -14.13 -4.81 -0.72
N GLU A 13 -13.47 -5.95 -0.90
CA GLU A 13 -13.38 -7.02 0.09
C GLU A 13 -12.59 -6.62 1.35
N ARG A 14 -11.41 -6.01 1.16
CA ARG A 14 -10.44 -5.79 2.24
C ARG A 14 -10.50 -4.41 2.87
N CYS A 15 -11.04 -3.43 2.14
CA CYS A 15 -11.18 -2.06 2.62
C CYS A 15 -12.64 -1.62 2.79
N GLY A 16 -13.62 -2.44 2.41
CA GLY A 16 -15.05 -2.11 2.50
C GLY A 16 -15.47 -0.95 1.61
N LEU A 17 -14.69 -0.63 0.56
CA LEU A 17 -14.88 0.58 -0.23
C LEU A 17 -15.91 0.38 -1.35
N ASN A 18 -16.76 1.39 -1.54
CA ASN A 18 -17.61 1.48 -2.72
C ASN A 18 -16.81 1.92 -3.96
N LYS A 19 -17.38 1.68 -5.15
CA LYS A 19 -16.70 1.88 -6.44
C LYS A 19 -16.11 3.29 -6.62
N SER A 20 -16.82 4.33 -6.17
CA SER A 20 -16.38 5.73 -6.26
C SER A 20 -15.25 6.10 -5.29
N SER A 21 -15.08 5.34 -4.21
CA SER A 21 -14.03 5.57 -3.21
C SER A 21 -12.72 4.84 -3.53
N ILE A 22 -12.75 3.79 -4.36
CA ILE A 22 -11.58 2.98 -4.68
C ILE A 22 -10.48 3.81 -5.35
N ASP A 23 -10.82 4.53 -6.42
CA ASP A 23 -9.82 5.31 -7.17
C ASP A 23 -9.27 6.47 -6.34
N ARG A 24 -10.12 7.08 -5.49
CA ARG A 24 -9.71 8.14 -4.55
C ARG A 24 -8.74 7.61 -3.50
N MET A 25 -9.02 6.43 -2.94
CA MET A 25 -8.14 5.80 -1.94
C MET A 25 -6.82 5.35 -2.58
N ALA A 26 -6.87 4.73 -3.75
CA ALA A 26 -5.68 4.33 -4.50
C ALA A 26 -4.78 5.54 -4.78
N LYS A 27 -5.37 6.67 -5.22
CA LYS A 27 -4.64 7.92 -5.44
C LYS A 27 -4.01 8.45 -4.14
N ARG A 28 -4.77 8.50 -3.04
CA ARG A 28 -4.24 8.92 -1.73
C ARG A 28 -3.08 8.05 -1.26
N ALA A 29 -3.21 6.73 -1.38
CA ALA A 29 -2.15 5.80 -1.00
C ALA A 29 -0.90 5.97 -1.87
N TYR A 30 -1.06 6.23 -3.17
CA TYR A 30 0.06 6.50 -4.06
C TYR A 30 0.81 7.78 -3.71
N ASP A 31 0.06 8.87 -3.48
CA ASP A 31 0.61 10.20 -3.26
C ASP A 31 1.21 10.36 -1.85
N LYS A 32 0.52 9.80 -0.84
CA LYS A 32 0.81 10.04 0.59
C LYS A 32 1.25 8.80 1.37
N GLY A 33 1.27 7.63 0.74
CA GLY A 33 1.71 6.40 1.39
C GLY A 33 3.23 6.38 1.57
N LEU A 34 3.68 5.74 2.65
CA LEU A 34 5.10 5.51 2.89
C LEU A 34 5.68 4.67 1.75
N ARG A 35 6.80 5.14 1.19
CA ARG A 35 7.56 4.45 0.16
C ARG A 35 8.56 3.50 0.82
N HIS A 36 9.13 2.60 0.01
CA HIS A 36 10.19 1.70 0.48
C HIS A 36 11.35 2.45 1.14
N LYS A 37 11.77 3.57 0.55
CA LYS A 37 12.84 4.44 1.08
C LYS A 37 12.52 5.10 2.44
N ASP A 38 11.24 5.29 2.77
CA ASP A 38 10.81 5.91 4.02
C ASP A 38 10.78 4.88 5.16
N CYS A 39 10.88 3.59 4.82
CA CYS A 39 10.80 2.49 5.77
C CYS A 39 12.19 2.05 6.22
N SER A 40 12.32 1.71 7.50
CA SER A 40 13.56 1.19 8.10
C SER A 40 13.30 -0.07 8.95
N GLY A 41 14.37 -0.78 9.31
CA GLY A 41 14.33 -1.95 10.19
C GLY A 41 13.35 -3.03 9.74
N ARG A 42 12.47 -3.48 10.65
CA ARG A 42 11.48 -4.54 10.39
C ARG A 42 10.49 -4.17 9.29
N LEU A 43 10.12 -2.89 9.17
CA LEU A 43 9.19 -2.43 8.15
C LEU A 43 9.83 -2.47 6.76
N ASN A 44 11.10 -2.04 6.66
CA ASN A 44 11.85 -2.15 5.41
C ASN A 44 12.01 -3.61 4.97
N LYS A 45 12.44 -4.50 5.88
CA LYS A 45 12.58 -5.93 5.60
C LYS A 45 11.27 -6.54 5.06
N TYR A 46 10.14 -6.15 5.65
CA TYR A 46 8.83 -6.60 5.20
C TYR A 46 8.51 -6.14 3.77
N ILE A 47 8.67 -4.84 3.46
CA ILE A 47 8.39 -4.34 2.10
C ILE A 47 9.36 -4.94 1.08
N THR A 48 10.64 -5.12 1.43
CA THR A 48 11.63 -5.79 0.57
C THR A 48 11.19 -7.21 0.23
N ASN A 49 10.69 -7.99 1.20
CA ASN A 49 10.18 -9.33 0.93
C ASN A 49 8.97 -9.31 -0.01
N ILE A 50 8.02 -8.37 0.20
CA ILE A 50 6.88 -8.20 -0.71
C ILE A 50 7.34 -7.87 -2.12
N TYR A 51 8.37 -7.03 -2.28
CA TYR A 51 8.90 -6.70 -3.60
C TYR A 51 9.41 -7.94 -4.36
N PHE A 52 10.13 -8.83 -3.68
CA PHE A 52 10.59 -10.09 -4.26
C PHE A 52 9.46 -11.11 -4.51
N GLU A 53 8.43 -11.13 -3.67
CA GLU A 53 7.27 -12.01 -3.87
C GLU A 53 6.38 -11.55 -5.03
N TYR A 54 6.25 -10.22 -5.21
CA TYR A 54 5.39 -9.60 -6.21
C TYR A 54 6.22 -8.80 -7.22
N GLU A 55 7.12 -9.48 -7.94
CA GLU A 55 8.10 -8.91 -8.88
C GLU A 55 7.52 -7.98 -9.97
N THR A 56 6.20 -8.00 -10.16
CA THR A 56 5.49 -7.13 -11.11
C THR A 56 5.21 -5.72 -10.57
N ALA A 57 5.27 -5.52 -9.25
CA ALA A 57 4.99 -4.24 -8.60
C ALA A 57 6.29 -3.46 -8.35
N ASN A 58 6.48 -2.35 -9.07
CA ASN A 58 7.65 -1.48 -8.90
C ASN A 58 7.41 -0.34 -7.90
N GLN A 59 6.19 -0.18 -7.40
CA GLN A 59 5.81 0.89 -6.48
C GLN A 59 4.96 0.33 -5.34
N ILE A 60 5.56 0.16 -4.16
CA ILE A 60 4.85 -0.27 -2.95
C ILE A 60 4.57 0.95 -2.07
N ARG A 61 3.37 1.00 -1.49
CA ARG A 61 2.95 2.05 -0.56
C ARG A 61 2.30 1.47 0.68
N ILE A 62 2.65 1.98 1.85
CA ILE A 62 1.92 1.71 3.09
C ILE A 62 1.06 2.92 3.43
N TYR A 63 -0.25 2.73 3.47
CA TYR A 63 -1.21 3.79 3.81
C TYR A 63 -2.31 3.25 4.72
N GLY A 64 -2.58 3.96 5.81
CA GLY A 64 -3.40 3.43 6.90
C GLY A 64 -2.81 2.12 7.44
N ASP A 65 -3.63 1.09 7.48
CA ASP A 65 -3.28 -0.27 7.89
C ASP A 65 -3.18 -1.26 6.70
N LYS A 66 -2.98 -0.72 5.49
CA LYS A 66 -2.96 -1.46 4.22
C LYS A 66 -1.65 -1.25 3.47
N VAL A 67 -1.32 -2.24 2.64
CA VAL A 67 -0.19 -2.22 1.71
C VAL A 67 -0.76 -2.25 0.30
N TYR A 68 -0.35 -1.29 -0.52
CA TYR A 68 -0.81 -1.10 -1.89
C TYR A 68 0.34 -1.38 -2.85
N LEU A 69 0.10 -2.27 -3.81
CA LEU A 69 1.08 -2.65 -4.84
C LEU A 69 0.67 -2.03 -6.17
N PHE A 70 1.55 -1.19 -6.69
CA PHE A 70 1.37 -0.52 -7.96
C PHE A 70 2.43 -0.96 -8.97
N LYS A 71 2.04 -0.97 -10.23
CA LYS A 71 2.94 -0.90 -11.38
C LYS A 71 2.76 0.46 -12.03
N ASP A 72 3.76 1.31 -11.91
CA ASP A 72 3.70 2.72 -12.28
C ASP A 72 2.54 3.43 -11.55
N GLU A 73 1.51 3.89 -12.28
CA GLU A 73 0.29 4.50 -11.71
C GLU A 73 -0.93 3.57 -11.75
N LEU A 74 -0.71 2.26 -11.89
CA LEU A 74 -1.75 1.24 -11.92
C LEU A 74 -1.74 0.44 -10.61
N LEU A 75 -2.83 0.51 -9.84
CA LEU A 75 -2.99 -0.36 -8.67
C LEU A 75 -3.26 -1.80 -9.11
N ILE A 76 -2.41 -2.74 -8.67
CA ILE A 76 -2.53 -4.17 -8.96
C ILE A 76 -3.31 -4.88 -7.84
N THR A 77 -2.92 -4.69 -6.58
CA THR A 77 -3.54 -5.38 -5.44
C THR A 77 -3.32 -4.64 -4.12
N VAL A 78 -4.09 -5.01 -3.10
CA VAL A 78 -4.06 -4.43 -1.76
C VAL A 78 -4.21 -5.52 -0.71
N PHE A 79 -3.42 -5.50 0.36
CA PHE A 79 -3.55 -6.42 1.48
C PHE A 79 -3.34 -5.73 2.83
N ASN A 80 -3.65 -6.44 3.91
CA ASN A 80 -3.51 -5.93 5.27
C ASN A 80 -2.03 -5.87 5.66
N LEU A 81 -1.63 -4.75 6.26
CA LEU A 81 -0.35 -4.67 6.95
C LEU A 81 -0.39 -5.58 8.19
N PRO A 82 0.62 -6.45 8.41
CA PRO A 82 0.71 -7.27 9.60
C PRO A 82 0.58 -6.44 10.89
N ASN A 83 -0.18 -6.94 11.87
CA ASN A 83 -0.52 -6.18 13.08
C ASN A 83 0.73 -5.68 13.83
N ASN A 84 1.79 -6.50 13.89
CA ASN A 84 3.06 -6.16 14.52
C ASN A 84 3.87 -5.06 13.80
N LEU A 85 3.45 -4.64 12.60
CA LEU A 85 4.09 -3.59 11.81
C LEU A 85 3.29 -2.28 11.77
N LYS A 86 2.02 -2.29 12.22
CA LYS A 86 1.13 -1.12 12.19
C LYS A 86 1.67 0.05 13.02
N ASP A 87 2.14 -0.24 14.23
CA ASP A 87 2.70 0.79 15.11
C ASP A 87 3.99 1.39 14.56
N ILE A 88 4.81 0.57 13.89
CA ILE A 88 6.05 1.03 13.26
C ILE A 88 5.70 1.98 12.10
N ALA A 89 4.78 1.58 11.22
CA ALA A 89 4.32 2.42 10.11
C ALA A 89 3.70 3.74 10.58
N ASN A 90 2.90 3.71 11.65
CA ASN A 90 2.31 4.93 12.23
C ASN A 90 3.38 5.87 12.79
N LYS A 91 4.40 5.34 13.47
CA LYS A 91 5.52 6.15 13.97
C LYS A 91 6.37 6.72 12.85
N THR A 92 6.61 5.97 11.78
CA THR A 92 7.33 6.47 10.59
C THR A 92 6.59 7.64 9.96
N ARG A 93 5.28 7.52 9.72
CA ARG A 93 4.48 8.57 9.08
C ARG A 93 4.55 9.91 9.82
N ARG A 94 4.50 9.90 11.15
CA ARG A 94 4.58 11.11 11.99
C ARG A 94 5.93 11.83 11.95
N LYS A 95 6.98 11.21 11.42
CA LYS A 95 8.31 11.83 11.31
C LYS A 95 8.50 12.61 10.02
N ASP A 96 7.67 12.35 9.01
CA ASP A 96 7.73 12.97 7.68
C ASP A 96 6.68 14.08 7.48
N ASP A 97 5.79 14.29 8.46
CA ASP A 97 4.81 15.39 8.55
C ASP A 97 5.40 16.60 9.31
#